data_AF-A0A410PX87-F1
#
_entry.id   AF-A0A410PX87-F1
#
_cell.length_a   1.000
_cell.length_b   1.000
_cell.length_c   1.000
_cell.angle_alpha   90.00
_cell.angle_beta   90.00
_cell.angle_gamma   90.00
#
_symmetry.space_group_name_H-M   'P 1'
#
loop_
_entity.id
_entity.type
_entity.pdbx_description
1 polymer ?
#
loop_
_entity_poly.entity_id
_entity_poly.type
_entity_poly.pdbx_seq_one_letter_code
_entity_poly.pdbx_strand_id
1 'polypeptide(L)'
;MDYTITIAQKDAIKKFINSQTVQAVENFDFSTKNISYSGLIIGKKINEIKGDEEITRACLLTKLCNEYGYELSKIEIEHVYEAGRPHTNTSIIDLIVRDINGDAFLFIELKSPQAYADEDREQIIERQLFKVAAMEQAERRKVKYLMLYTINVAGSDINDECIIIDYEKYPTFKDWETVKEYSNAIPVKYGKAQKIPYKKGSAHDLKTNFTHQLLNSLQTELHNVLWGGGGTDDNDVFSSLTNLILAKIQDEDEKVNGDTYDFQSLAFVDDTDNYESF
;
A
#
# COMPACT_ATOMS: atom_id res chain seq x y z
N MET A 1 10.14 0.64 17.26
CA MET A 1 11.13 -0.38 16.80
C MET A 1 11.78 0.15 15.53
N ASP A 2 12.96 -0.31 15.11
CA ASP A 2 13.63 0.24 13.93
C ASP A 2 13.29 -0.60 12.67
N TYR A 3 12.45 -0.05 11.81
CA TYR A 3 12.02 -0.57 10.50
C TYR A 3 12.75 0.13 9.34
N THR A 4 13.87 0.80 9.57
CA THR A 4 14.65 1.39 8.48
C THR A 4 15.20 0.32 7.54
N ILE A 5 15.31 0.69 6.26
CA ILE A 5 15.80 -0.21 5.22
C ILE A 5 17.32 -0.36 5.39
N THR A 6 17.74 -1.58 5.73
CA THR A 6 19.14 -1.96 5.94
C THR A 6 19.95 -1.89 4.65
N ILE A 7 21.29 -1.90 4.77
CA ILE A 7 22.20 -1.90 3.61
C ILE A 7 21.96 -3.12 2.70
N ALA A 8 21.77 -4.31 3.27
CA ALA A 8 21.53 -5.53 2.50
C ALA A 8 20.19 -5.46 1.72
N GLN A 9 19.14 -4.91 2.35
CA GLN A 9 17.85 -4.68 1.69
C GLN A 9 17.97 -3.62 0.58
N LYS A 10 18.74 -2.54 0.80
CA LYS A 10 19.06 -1.53 -0.21
C LYS A 10 19.72 -2.16 -1.43
N ASP A 11 20.69 -3.05 -1.25
CA ASP A 11 21.35 -3.76 -2.34
C ASP A 11 20.39 -4.69 -3.10
N ALA A 12 19.52 -5.41 -2.38
CA ALA A 12 18.49 -6.24 -3.00
C ALA A 12 17.51 -5.42 -3.85
N ILE A 13 17.05 -4.27 -3.33
CA ILE A 13 16.19 -3.33 -4.06
C ILE A 13 16.89 -2.79 -5.30
N LYS A 14 18.14 -2.35 -5.18
CA LYS A 14 18.91 -1.85 -6.33
C LYS A 14 19.07 -2.92 -7.41
N LYS A 15 19.33 -4.17 -7.01
CA LYS A 15 19.41 -5.30 -7.94
C LYS A 15 18.07 -5.55 -8.64
N PHE A 16 16.96 -5.53 -7.89
CA PHE A 16 15.61 -5.68 -8.44
C PHE A 16 15.31 -4.60 -9.48
N ILE A 17 15.49 -3.32 -9.13
CA ILE A 17 15.23 -2.17 -10.01
C ILE A 17 16.07 -2.27 -11.30
N ASN A 18 17.38 -2.50 -11.17
CA ASN A 18 18.29 -2.55 -12.32
C ASN A 18 18.03 -3.75 -13.25
N SER A 19 17.35 -4.80 -12.76
CA SER A 19 17.05 -5.99 -13.55
C SER A 19 15.79 -5.87 -14.42
N GLN A 20 14.98 -4.83 -14.22
CA GLN A 20 13.71 -4.67 -14.92
C GLN A 20 13.85 -4.23 -16.38
N THR A 21 12.85 -4.52 -17.20
CA THR A 21 12.87 -4.14 -18.63
C THR A 21 12.52 -2.67 -18.81
N VAL A 22 11.45 -2.21 -18.16
CA VAL A 22 11.04 -0.80 -18.16
C VAL A 22 11.80 -0.09 -17.05
N GLN A 23 12.71 0.80 -17.44
CA GLN A 23 13.55 1.58 -16.54
C GLN A 23 12.80 2.81 -16.03
N ALA A 24 11.93 2.61 -15.02
CA ALA A 24 11.25 3.71 -14.34
C ALA A 24 12.22 4.58 -13.52
N VAL A 25 13.29 3.96 -13.01
CA VAL A 25 14.38 4.59 -12.27
C VAL A 25 15.63 4.51 -13.14
N GLU A 26 16.14 5.65 -13.60
CA GLU A 26 17.28 5.72 -14.52
C GLU A 26 18.63 5.73 -13.78
N ASN A 27 18.66 6.32 -12.58
CA ASN A 27 19.83 6.32 -11.71
C ASN A 27 19.39 6.02 -10.28
N PHE A 28 20.14 5.16 -9.58
CA PHE A 28 19.87 4.82 -8.18
C PHE A 28 21.17 4.45 -7.45
N ASP A 29 21.72 5.42 -6.73
CA ASP A 29 23.01 5.30 -6.07
C ASP A 29 22.95 5.78 -4.61
N PHE A 30 22.99 4.82 -3.69
CA PHE A 30 23.00 5.08 -2.25
C PHE A 30 24.29 5.75 -1.76
N SER A 31 25.42 5.57 -2.45
CA SER A 31 26.71 6.13 -2.01
C SER A 31 26.76 7.65 -2.19
N THR A 32 26.26 8.11 -3.34
CA THR A 32 26.14 9.53 -3.66
C THR A 32 24.77 10.12 -3.31
N LYS A 33 23.84 9.27 -2.82
CA LYS A 33 22.42 9.58 -2.61
C LYS A 33 21.72 10.12 -3.86
N ASN A 34 22.20 9.77 -5.05
CA ASN A 34 21.59 10.22 -6.29
C ASN A 34 20.48 9.27 -6.73
N ILE A 35 19.38 9.84 -7.18
CA ILE A 35 18.30 9.11 -7.85
C ILE A 35 17.79 9.94 -9.01
N SER A 36 17.37 9.30 -10.09
CA SER A 36 16.57 9.97 -11.12
C SER A 36 15.54 9.01 -11.70
N TYR A 37 14.37 9.55 -12.02
CA TYR A 37 13.28 8.83 -12.64
C TYR A 37 13.25 9.08 -14.14
N SER A 38 12.59 8.19 -14.88
CA SER A 38 12.43 8.31 -16.33
C SER A 38 11.90 9.68 -16.72
N GLY A 39 12.50 10.29 -17.75
CA GLY A 39 12.01 11.55 -18.32
C GLY A 39 10.59 11.49 -18.90
N LEU A 40 10.01 10.29 -19.02
CA LEU A 40 8.62 10.07 -19.42
C LEU A 40 7.62 10.30 -18.28
N ILE A 41 8.05 10.18 -17.03
CA ILE A 41 7.21 10.42 -15.85
C ILE A 41 6.96 11.93 -15.70
N ILE A 42 5.71 12.29 -15.42
CA ILE A 42 5.24 13.67 -15.30
C ILE A 42 5.52 14.18 -13.87
N GLY A 43 5.76 15.49 -13.72
CA GLY A 43 5.84 16.13 -12.40
C GLY A 43 7.25 16.58 -12.02
N LYS A 44 7.52 16.64 -10.71
CA LYS A 44 8.76 17.23 -10.18
C LYS A 44 9.97 16.35 -10.44
N LYS A 45 11.08 16.95 -10.86
CA LYS A 45 12.36 16.23 -11.02
C LYS A 45 12.99 15.98 -9.66
N ILE A 46 13.09 14.71 -9.27
CA ILE A 46 13.77 14.26 -8.06
C ILE A 46 15.20 13.84 -8.43
N ASN A 47 16.18 14.31 -7.65
CA ASN A 47 17.61 14.06 -7.88
C ASN A 47 18.35 13.45 -6.68
N GLU A 48 17.69 13.33 -5.52
CA GLU A 48 18.32 12.93 -4.26
C GLU A 48 17.45 11.93 -3.47
N ILE A 49 18.09 10.90 -2.93
CA ILE A 49 17.52 9.95 -1.98
C ILE A 49 17.51 10.59 -0.59
N LYS A 50 16.39 11.22 -0.24
CA LYS A 50 16.23 11.90 1.07
C LYS A 50 16.01 10.95 2.23
N GLY A 51 15.41 9.79 1.98
CA GLY A 51 15.09 8.79 3.00
C GLY A 51 14.47 7.54 2.40
N ASP A 52 14.06 6.62 3.27
CA ASP A 52 13.54 5.31 2.86
C ASP A 52 12.17 5.39 2.15
N GLU A 53 11.46 6.51 2.27
CA GLU A 53 10.25 6.78 1.46
C GLU A 53 10.59 6.97 -0.03
N GLU A 54 11.73 7.59 -0.37
CA GLU A 54 12.19 7.70 -1.76
C GLU A 54 12.52 6.31 -2.35
N ILE A 55 13.04 5.41 -1.50
CA ILE A 55 13.30 4.02 -1.87
C ILE A 55 11.98 3.28 -2.11
N THR A 56 10.98 3.54 -1.28
CA THR A 56 9.60 3.03 -1.46
C THR A 56 9.01 3.51 -2.78
N ARG A 57 9.16 4.81 -3.11
CA ARG A 57 8.76 5.39 -4.40
C ARG A 57 9.44 4.68 -5.58
N ALA A 58 10.75 4.48 -5.50
CA ALA A 58 11.53 3.81 -6.54
C ALA A 58 11.06 2.36 -6.79
N CYS A 59 10.78 1.61 -5.72
CA CYS A 59 10.19 0.27 -5.81
C CYS A 59 8.82 0.29 -6.49
N LEU A 60 7.91 1.14 -6.01
CA LEU A 60 6.55 1.18 -6.54
C LEU A 60 6.52 1.57 -8.02
N LEU A 61 7.25 2.61 -8.43
CA LEU A 61 7.31 3.04 -9.84
C LEU A 61 7.81 1.92 -10.75
N THR A 62 8.83 1.19 -10.28
CA THR A 62 9.39 0.03 -10.98
C THR A 62 8.32 -1.06 -11.16
N LYS A 63 7.58 -1.39 -10.10
CA LYS A 63 6.52 -2.40 -10.15
C LYS A 63 5.31 -1.99 -10.97
N LEU A 64 4.84 -0.74 -10.84
CA LEU A 64 3.73 -0.20 -11.62
C LEU A 64 3.95 -0.43 -13.12
N CYS A 65 5.18 -0.21 -13.59
CA CYS A 65 5.49 -0.34 -15.00
C CYS A 65 5.75 -1.77 -15.47
N ASN A 66 6.42 -2.60 -14.64
CA ASN A 66 6.88 -3.92 -15.06
C ASN A 66 5.95 -5.07 -14.64
N GLU A 67 5.24 -4.93 -13.52
CA GLU A 67 4.38 -5.97 -12.96
C GLU A 67 2.89 -5.65 -13.18
N TYR A 68 2.51 -4.39 -13.00
CA TYR A 68 1.10 -3.97 -13.11
C TYR A 68 0.74 -3.37 -14.47
N GLY A 69 1.72 -3.12 -15.34
CA GLY A 69 1.50 -2.76 -16.74
C GLY A 69 1.01 -1.33 -16.99
N TYR A 70 1.32 -0.39 -16.10
CA TYR A 70 1.06 1.03 -16.31
C TYR A 70 2.18 1.70 -17.12
N GLU A 71 1.80 2.65 -17.98
CA GLU A 71 2.76 3.38 -18.79
C GLU A 71 3.42 4.51 -17.98
N LEU A 72 4.72 4.71 -18.16
CA LEU A 72 5.48 5.79 -17.49
C LEU A 72 4.86 7.17 -17.72
N SER A 73 4.38 7.45 -18.95
CA SER A 73 3.73 8.70 -19.33
C SER A 73 2.36 8.93 -18.69
N LYS A 74 1.84 7.93 -17.97
CA LYS A 74 0.60 8.03 -17.19
C LYS A 74 0.87 8.22 -15.70
N ILE A 75 2.13 8.22 -15.27
CA ILE A 75 2.49 8.41 -13.88
C ILE A 75 2.93 9.86 -13.67
N GLU A 76 2.41 10.47 -12.61
CA GLU A 76 2.71 11.82 -12.18
C GLU A 76 3.26 11.80 -10.74
N ILE A 77 4.32 12.56 -10.46
CA ILE A 77 5.00 12.59 -9.16
C ILE A 77 4.97 13.98 -8.52
N GLU A 78 4.72 14.00 -7.20
CA GLU A 78 4.61 15.20 -6.36
C GLU A 78 3.66 16.25 -6.95
N HIS A 79 2.42 15.87 -7.26
CA HIS A 79 1.42 16.82 -7.76
C HIS A 79 1.00 17.77 -6.64
N VAL A 80 1.06 19.08 -6.93
CA VAL A 80 0.87 20.15 -5.95
C VAL A 80 -0.50 20.80 -6.14
N TYR A 81 -1.30 20.80 -5.08
CA TYR A 81 -2.56 21.54 -5.00
C TYR A 81 -2.38 22.84 -4.22
N GLU A 82 -2.83 23.94 -4.81
CA GLU A 82 -2.85 25.25 -4.16
C GLU A 82 -4.27 25.57 -3.66
N ALA A 83 -4.42 25.73 -2.34
CA ALA A 83 -5.68 26.09 -1.71
C ALA A 83 -5.59 27.44 -0.99
N GLY A 84 -6.51 28.36 -1.32
CA GLY A 84 -6.69 29.63 -0.63
C GLY A 84 -5.99 30.84 -1.28
N ARG A 85 -5.67 31.86 -0.47
CA ARG A 85 -4.90 33.03 -0.95
C ARG A 85 -3.47 32.59 -1.30
N PRO A 86 -2.75 33.35 -2.15
CA PRO A 86 -1.36 33.04 -2.48
C PRO A 86 -0.54 32.83 -1.21
N HIS A 87 0.13 31.66 -1.09
CA HIS A 87 1.08 31.26 -0.03
C HIS A 87 0.52 30.68 1.29
N THR A 88 -0.75 30.28 1.41
CA THR A 88 -1.26 29.85 2.74
C THR A 88 -1.36 28.34 2.99
N ASN A 89 -1.70 27.48 2.02
CA ASN A 89 -1.73 26.02 2.23
C ASN A 89 -1.45 25.28 0.92
N THR A 90 -0.35 24.53 0.89
CA THR A 90 0.04 23.68 -0.24
C THR A 90 -0.10 22.23 0.18
N SER A 91 -0.96 21.47 -0.49
CA SER A 91 -1.06 20.01 -0.30
C SER A 91 -0.38 19.33 -1.47
N ILE A 92 0.30 18.22 -1.22
CA ILE A 92 1.02 17.46 -2.24
C ILE A 92 0.57 16.02 -2.12
N ILE A 93 0.33 15.38 -3.26
CA ILE A 93 0.17 13.93 -3.34
C ILE A 93 1.41 13.32 -3.99
N ASP A 94 1.89 12.21 -3.44
CA ASP A 94 3.15 11.61 -3.86
C ASP A 94 3.14 11.12 -5.30
N LEU A 95 2.15 10.30 -5.66
CA LEU A 95 2.01 9.76 -7.01
C LEU A 95 0.55 9.75 -7.46
N ILE A 96 0.35 9.98 -8.76
CA ILE A 96 -0.93 9.74 -9.42
C ILE A 96 -0.70 8.87 -10.64
N VAL A 97 -1.49 7.81 -10.79
CA VAL A 97 -1.61 7.07 -12.05
C VAL A 97 -2.85 7.57 -12.77
N ARG A 98 -2.65 8.20 -13.92
CA ARG A 98 -3.68 8.82 -14.75
C ARG A 98 -4.34 7.80 -15.68
N ASP A 99 -5.65 7.91 -15.88
CA ASP A 99 -6.36 7.14 -16.89
C ASP A 99 -6.24 7.74 -18.30
N ILE A 100 -7.06 7.27 -19.24
CA ILE A 100 -7.11 7.82 -20.60
C ILE A 100 -7.71 9.23 -20.66
N ASN A 101 -8.59 9.59 -19.73
CA ASN A 101 -9.26 10.88 -19.63
C ASN A 101 -8.43 11.92 -18.88
N GLY A 102 -7.35 11.50 -18.21
CA GLY A 102 -6.55 12.34 -17.34
C GLY A 102 -7.06 12.38 -15.89
N ASP A 103 -8.05 11.56 -15.56
CA ASP A 103 -8.54 11.38 -14.19
C ASP A 103 -7.55 10.53 -13.38
N ALA A 104 -7.56 10.69 -12.06
CA ALA A 104 -6.71 9.91 -11.16
C ALA A 104 -7.30 8.51 -10.96
N PHE A 105 -6.67 7.51 -11.56
CA PHE A 105 -7.04 6.12 -11.34
C PHE A 105 -6.51 5.60 -10.00
N LEU A 106 -5.21 5.76 -9.74
CA LEU A 106 -4.61 5.56 -8.41
C LEU A 106 -4.12 6.91 -7.88
N PHE A 107 -4.52 7.25 -6.66
CA PHE A 107 -4.14 8.46 -5.94
C PHE A 107 -3.36 8.07 -4.70
N ILE A 108 -2.05 8.23 -4.74
CA ILE A 108 -1.14 7.42 -3.91
C ILE A 108 -0.35 8.31 -2.96
N GLU A 109 -0.43 7.96 -1.68
CA GLU A 109 0.41 8.46 -0.60
C GLU A 109 1.43 7.38 -0.23
N LEU A 110 2.71 7.75 -0.13
CA LEU A 110 3.80 6.84 0.22
C LEU A 110 4.21 7.03 1.67
N LYS A 111 4.65 5.95 2.29
CA LYS A 111 5.39 6.01 3.56
C LYS A 111 6.59 5.11 3.51
N SER A 112 7.68 5.56 4.14
CA SER A 112 8.77 4.65 4.51
C SER A 112 8.23 3.50 5.39
N PRO A 113 8.88 2.32 5.42
CA PRO A 113 8.41 1.22 6.26
C PRO A 113 8.31 1.59 7.74
N GLN A 114 9.21 2.46 8.22
CA GLN A 114 9.16 3.05 9.56
C GLN A 114 7.91 3.90 9.78
N ALA A 115 7.69 4.89 8.91
CA ALA A 115 6.55 5.81 9.04
C ALA A 115 5.22 5.06 8.95
N TYR A 116 5.13 4.05 8.07
CA TYR A 116 3.93 3.22 7.94
C TYR A 116 3.62 2.44 9.22
N ALA A 117 4.64 1.99 9.95
CA ALA A 117 4.48 1.22 11.19
C ALA A 117 4.21 2.10 12.43
N ASP A 118 4.79 3.31 12.47
CA ASP A 118 4.75 4.18 13.67
C ASP A 118 3.65 5.23 13.63
N GLU A 119 3.26 5.72 12.44
CA GLU A 119 2.28 6.80 12.29
C GLU A 119 0.83 6.30 12.33
N ASP A 120 -0.07 7.20 12.71
CA ASP A 120 -1.52 6.93 12.70
C ASP A 120 -2.02 6.87 11.25
N ARG A 121 -2.22 5.64 10.76
CA ARG A 121 -2.70 5.36 9.40
C ARG A 121 -4.05 5.99 9.11
N GLU A 122 -4.97 6.05 10.08
CA GLU A 122 -6.28 6.66 9.86
C GLU A 122 -6.15 8.18 9.70
N GLN A 123 -5.29 8.81 10.50
CA GLN A 123 -4.98 10.22 10.34
C GLN A 123 -4.29 10.51 8.99
N ILE A 124 -3.38 9.64 8.53
CA ILE A 124 -2.77 9.76 7.20
C ILE A 124 -3.84 9.66 6.12
N ILE A 125 -4.70 8.64 6.17
CA ILE A 125 -5.77 8.43 5.18
C ILE A 125 -6.72 9.63 5.16
N GLU A 126 -7.15 10.14 6.32
CA GLU A 126 -8.02 11.32 6.39
C GLU A 126 -7.34 12.56 5.80
N ARG A 127 -6.09 12.84 6.19
CA ARG A 127 -5.43 14.12 5.93
C ARG A 127 -4.69 14.20 4.61
N GLN A 128 -4.02 13.12 4.21
CA GLN A 128 -3.13 13.07 3.04
C GLN A 128 -3.79 12.40 1.84
N LEU A 129 -4.80 11.56 2.04
CA LEU A 129 -5.58 10.98 0.94
C LEU A 129 -6.93 11.69 0.77
N PHE A 130 -7.88 11.54 1.70
CA PHE A 130 -9.25 12.06 1.52
C PHE A 130 -9.31 13.59 1.32
N LYS A 131 -8.61 14.36 2.16
CA LYS A 131 -8.60 15.83 2.02
C LYS A 131 -7.92 16.30 0.75
N VAL A 132 -6.89 15.60 0.28
CA VAL A 132 -6.13 15.98 -0.92
C VAL A 132 -6.88 15.56 -2.19
N ALA A 133 -7.52 14.39 -2.19
CA ALA A 133 -8.40 13.94 -3.28
C ALA A 133 -9.60 14.88 -3.49
N ALA A 134 -10.11 15.52 -2.43
CA ALA A 134 -11.14 16.56 -2.56
C ALA A 134 -10.64 17.80 -3.33
N MET A 135 -9.33 18.11 -3.28
CA MET A 135 -8.74 19.19 -4.09
C MET A 135 -8.64 18.79 -5.56
N GLU A 136 -8.27 17.54 -5.84
CA GLU A 136 -8.28 16.97 -7.19
C GLU A 136 -9.68 17.04 -7.84
N GLN A 137 -10.73 16.74 -7.06
CA GLN A 137 -12.11 16.92 -7.51
C GLN A 137 -12.47 18.38 -7.77
N ALA A 138 -11.95 19.33 -6.98
CA ALA A 138 -12.17 20.75 -7.20
C ALA A 138 -11.55 21.24 -8.53
N GLU A 139 -10.48 20.59 -9.00
CA GLU A 139 -9.90 20.79 -10.33
C GLU A 139 -10.67 20.08 -11.47
N ARG A 140 -11.85 19.51 -11.17
CA ARG A 140 -12.75 18.80 -12.10
C ARG A 140 -12.17 17.51 -12.65
N ARG A 141 -11.25 16.87 -11.92
CA ARG A 141 -10.76 15.52 -12.20
C ARG A 141 -11.38 14.52 -11.23
N LYS A 142 -11.65 13.32 -11.71
CA LYS A 142 -12.18 12.24 -10.86
C LYS A 142 -11.04 11.49 -10.18
N VAL A 143 -11.35 10.87 -9.05
CA VAL A 143 -10.45 9.99 -8.31
C VAL A 143 -11.16 8.65 -8.17
N LYS A 144 -10.53 7.57 -8.64
CA LYS A 144 -11.10 6.22 -8.54
C LYS A 144 -10.68 5.53 -7.25
N TYR A 145 -9.38 5.40 -7.01
CA TYR A 145 -8.84 4.73 -5.83
C TYR A 145 -7.89 5.65 -5.06
N LEU A 146 -8.04 5.70 -3.74
CA LEU A 146 -7.01 6.21 -2.82
C LEU A 146 -6.10 5.04 -2.44
N MET A 147 -4.79 5.26 -2.37
CA MET A 147 -3.84 4.21 -1.98
C MET A 147 -2.82 4.75 -0.97
N LEU A 148 -2.78 4.18 0.23
CA LEU A 148 -1.64 4.33 1.13
C LEU A 148 -0.70 3.14 0.89
N TYR A 149 0.58 3.40 0.63
CA TYR A 149 1.52 2.37 0.21
C TYR A 149 2.85 2.42 0.96
N THR A 150 3.38 1.24 1.27
CA THR A 150 4.77 1.01 1.66
C THR A 150 5.31 -0.30 1.07
N ILE A 151 6.58 -0.58 1.32
CA ILE A 151 7.21 -1.86 0.99
C ILE A 151 7.59 -2.61 2.26
N ASN A 152 7.52 -3.95 2.18
CA ASN A 152 8.13 -4.83 3.16
C ASN A 152 9.24 -5.64 2.47
N VAL A 153 10.46 -5.55 2.99
CA VAL A 153 11.63 -6.23 2.43
C VAL A 153 12.08 -7.34 3.36
N ALA A 154 11.88 -8.59 2.95
CA ALA A 154 12.28 -9.77 3.71
C ALA A 154 13.37 -10.52 2.92
N GLY A 155 14.64 -10.32 3.29
CA GLY A 155 15.77 -10.84 2.51
C GLY A 155 15.83 -10.19 1.13
N SER A 156 15.64 -10.97 0.07
CA SER A 156 15.56 -10.48 -1.33
C SER A 156 14.14 -10.16 -1.79
N ASP A 157 13.12 -10.52 -1.02
CA ASP A 157 11.72 -10.38 -1.42
C ASP A 157 11.22 -8.99 -1.09
N ILE A 158 10.79 -8.24 -2.12
CA ILE A 158 10.26 -6.87 -2.00
C ILE A 158 8.75 -6.96 -2.19
N ASN A 159 8.01 -6.97 -1.10
CA ASN A 159 6.57 -7.14 -1.11
C ASN A 159 5.86 -5.80 -1.04
N ASP A 160 4.73 -5.69 -1.74
CA ASP A 160 3.82 -4.56 -1.61
C ASP A 160 3.03 -4.68 -0.31
N GLU A 161 2.86 -3.56 0.38
CA GLU A 161 1.96 -3.42 1.52
C GLU A 161 1.15 -2.15 1.33
N CYS A 162 -0.17 -2.29 1.15
CA CYS A 162 -1.01 -1.16 0.79
C CYS A 162 -2.46 -1.29 1.27
N ILE A 163 -3.10 -0.14 1.42
CA ILE A 163 -4.54 0.02 1.66
C ILE A 163 -5.09 0.81 0.48
N ILE A 164 -6.00 0.20 -0.27
CA ILE A 164 -6.64 0.79 -1.45
C ILE A 164 -8.13 0.97 -1.18
N ILE A 165 -8.62 2.20 -1.25
CA ILE A 165 -10.02 2.55 -0.95
C ILE A 165 -10.70 3.00 -2.25
N ASP A 166 -11.86 2.43 -2.57
CA ASP A 166 -12.69 2.89 -3.70
C ASP A 166 -13.35 4.22 -3.32
N TYR A 167 -12.77 5.32 -3.81
CA TYR A 167 -13.21 6.68 -3.52
C TYR A 167 -14.56 7.01 -4.14
N GLU A 168 -14.92 6.33 -5.24
CA GLU A 168 -16.26 6.50 -5.82
C GLU A 168 -17.33 5.85 -4.94
N LYS A 169 -17.00 4.73 -4.28
CA LYS A 169 -17.89 4.07 -3.31
C LYS A 169 -17.96 4.83 -1.98
N TYR A 170 -16.84 5.40 -1.54
CA TYR A 170 -16.73 6.16 -0.29
C TYR A 170 -16.11 7.55 -0.55
N PRO A 171 -16.92 8.56 -0.93
CA PRO A 171 -16.39 9.88 -1.30
C PRO A 171 -15.83 10.70 -0.13
N THR A 172 -16.18 10.36 1.12
CA THR A 172 -15.67 11.03 2.31
C THR A 172 -15.08 10.06 3.31
N PHE A 173 -14.13 10.54 4.13
CA PHE A 173 -13.53 9.74 5.19
C PHE A 173 -14.58 9.18 6.15
N LYS A 174 -15.63 9.96 6.45
CA LYS A 174 -16.71 9.52 7.35
C LYS A 174 -17.52 8.36 6.78
N ASP A 175 -17.71 8.33 5.46
CA ASP A 175 -18.41 7.22 4.81
C ASP A 175 -17.59 5.93 4.91
N TRP A 176 -16.26 6.05 4.77
CA TRP A 176 -15.33 4.94 4.85
C TRP A 176 -15.03 4.48 6.29
N GLU A 177 -14.82 5.39 7.25
CA GLU A 177 -14.39 5.10 8.63
C GLU A 177 -15.33 4.13 9.36
N THR A 178 -16.61 4.13 9.00
CA THR A 178 -17.62 3.24 9.58
C THR A 178 -17.50 1.79 9.12
N VAL A 179 -16.97 1.55 7.92
CA VAL A 179 -16.87 0.21 7.30
C VAL A 179 -15.43 -0.28 7.20
N LYS A 180 -14.47 0.65 7.09
CA LYS A 180 -13.02 0.42 6.91
C LYS A 180 -12.71 -0.60 5.82
N GLU A 181 -13.52 -0.60 4.75
CA GLU A 181 -13.35 -1.52 3.62
C GLU A 181 -12.20 -1.05 2.72
N TYR A 182 -11.27 -1.94 2.40
CA TYR A 182 -10.16 -1.64 1.50
C TYR A 182 -9.73 -2.89 0.74
N SER A 183 -8.98 -2.71 -0.34
CA SER A 183 -8.21 -3.75 -1.04
C SER A 183 -6.72 -3.63 -0.78
N ASN A 184 -5.98 -4.71 -0.94
CA ASN A 184 -4.53 -4.77 -0.72
C ASN A 184 -3.75 -5.24 -1.96
N ALA A 185 -4.43 -5.41 -3.11
CA ALA A 185 -3.81 -5.74 -4.38
C ALA A 185 -3.98 -4.59 -5.37
N ILE A 186 -2.86 -4.13 -5.90
CA ILE A 186 -2.84 -3.07 -6.91
C ILE A 186 -3.49 -3.61 -8.20
N PRO A 187 -4.47 -2.89 -8.78
CA PRO A 187 -5.08 -3.31 -10.04
C PRO A 187 -4.04 -3.45 -11.14
N VAL A 188 -4.12 -4.52 -11.94
CA VAL A 188 -3.33 -4.63 -13.17
C VAL A 188 -3.97 -3.73 -14.23
N LYS A 189 -3.20 -2.80 -14.79
CA LYS A 189 -3.67 -1.75 -15.69
C LYS A 189 -4.86 -1.03 -15.04
N TYR A 190 -5.92 -0.74 -15.78
CA TYR A 190 -7.10 -0.05 -15.26
C TYR A 190 -8.21 -1.02 -14.84
N GLY A 191 -7.84 -2.21 -14.34
CA GLY A 191 -8.77 -3.21 -13.81
C GLY A 191 -9.42 -2.78 -12.50
N LYS A 192 -10.25 -3.62 -11.90
CA LYS A 192 -10.79 -3.37 -10.55
C LYS A 192 -9.76 -3.75 -9.49
N ALA A 193 -9.67 -2.95 -8.43
CA ALA A 193 -8.99 -3.38 -7.20
C ALA A 193 -9.84 -4.50 -6.58
N GLN A 194 -9.21 -5.63 -6.30
CA GLN A 194 -9.86 -6.78 -5.71
C GLN A 194 -8.99 -7.28 -4.57
N LYS A 195 -9.64 -7.73 -3.51
CA LYS A 195 -8.98 -8.51 -2.48
C LYS A 195 -8.85 -9.94 -2.96
N ILE A 196 -7.62 -10.38 -3.22
CA ILE A 196 -7.36 -11.74 -3.71
C ILE A 196 -7.37 -12.68 -2.49
N PRO A 197 -8.18 -13.75 -2.48
CA PRO A 197 -8.14 -14.72 -1.39
C PRO A 197 -6.76 -15.38 -1.26
N TYR A 198 -6.33 -15.62 -0.02
CA TYR A 198 -5.15 -16.43 0.24
C TYR A 198 -5.43 -17.89 -0.13
N LYS A 199 -4.51 -18.50 -0.87
CA LYS A 199 -4.63 -19.88 -1.35
C LYS A 199 -3.30 -20.62 -1.23
N LYS A 200 -3.33 -21.80 -0.61
CA LYS A 200 -2.13 -22.59 -0.28
C LYS A 200 -1.40 -23.03 -1.54
N GLY A 201 -0.08 -22.84 -1.58
CA GLY A 201 0.79 -23.13 -2.72
C GLY A 201 0.60 -22.22 -3.94
N SER A 202 -0.17 -21.12 -3.83
CA SER A 202 -0.37 -20.17 -4.92
C SER A 202 0.64 -19.00 -4.86
N ALA A 203 0.61 -18.11 -5.86
CA ALA A 203 1.37 -16.86 -5.79
C ALA A 203 0.89 -15.90 -4.68
N HIS A 204 -0.35 -16.08 -4.21
CA HIS A 204 -0.95 -15.35 -3.10
C HIS A 204 -1.19 -16.30 -1.91
N ASP A 205 -0.15 -17.02 -1.50
CA ASP A 205 -0.15 -17.85 -0.29
C ASP A 205 0.17 -17.01 0.96
N LEU A 206 0.01 -17.61 2.14
CA LEU A 206 0.53 -17.07 3.38
C LEU A 206 2.03 -16.86 3.24
N LYS A 207 2.46 -15.63 3.51
CA LYS A 207 3.88 -15.32 3.59
C LYS A 207 4.47 -16.14 4.74
N THR A 208 5.68 -16.65 4.59
CA THR A 208 6.41 -17.34 5.68
C THR A 208 7.71 -16.63 6.05
N ASN A 209 8.12 -15.70 5.18
CA ASN A 209 9.29 -14.86 5.36
C ASN A 209 8.85 -13.50 5.90
N PHE A 210 9.05 -13.30 7.19
CA PHE A 210 8.68 -12.08 7.90
C PHE A 210 9.86 -11.53 8.68
N THR A 211 9.92 -10.21 8.80
CA THR A 211 10.90 -9.57 9.66
C THR A 211 10.41 -9.58 11.10
N HIS A 212 11.33 -9.64 12.07
CA HIS A 212 10.97 -9.45 13.49
C HIS A 212 10.23 -8.13 13.70
N GLN A 213 10.57 -7.10 12.93
CA GLN A 213 9.91 -5.82 13.06
C GLN A 213 8.44 -5.92 12.64
N LEU A 214 8.11 -6.52 11.50
CA LEU A 214 6.71 -6.74 11.08
C LEU A 214 5.90 -7.47 12.16
N LEU A 215 6.47 -8.52 12.77
CA LEU A 215 5.80 -9.28 13.83
C LEU A 215 5.44 -8.41 15.03
N ASN A 216 6.31 -7.45 15.39
CA ASN A 216 6.07 -6.55 16.51
C ASN A 216 5.07 -5.43 16.18
N SER A 217 5.07 -4.92 14.94
CA SER A 217 4.03 -4.01 14.46
C SER A 217 2.67 -4.71 14.53
N LEU A 218 2.56 -5.93 13.98
CA LEU A 218 1.34 -6.73 14.04
C LEU A 218 0.90 -7.00 15.48
N GLN A 219 1.82 -7.31 16.40
CA GLN A 219 1.52 -7.47 17.82
C GLN A 219 0.92 -6.19 18.42
N THR A 220 1.50 -5.04 18.10
CA THR A 220 1.05 -3.73 18.62
C THR A 220 -0.32 -3.38 18.06
N GLU A 221 -0.57 -3.63 16.78
CA GLU A 221 -1.87 -3.42 16.14
C GLU A 221 -2.94 -4.32 16.75
N LEU A 222 -2.66 -5.62 16.89
CA LEU A 222 -3.57 -6.56 17.55
C LEU A 222 -3.86 -6.12 18.99
N HIS A 223 -2.84 -5.68 19.72
CA HIS A 223 -3.03 -5.16 21.07
C HIS A 223 -3.94 -3.92 21.08
N ASN A 224 -3.69 -2.96 20.20
CA ASN A 224 -4.50 -1.74 20.13
C ASN A 224 -5.95 -2.03 19.73
N VAL A 225 -6.18 -2.99 18.83
CA VAL A 225 -7.54 -3.39 18.42
C VAL A 225 -8.26 -4.11 19.57
N LEU A 226 -7.59 -5.03 20.26
CA LEU A 226 -8.21 -5.87 21.26
C LEU A 226 -8.40 -5.15 22.62
N TRP A 227 -7.47 -4.29 23.02
CA TRP A 227 -7.48 -3.57 24.31
C TRP A 227 -7.85 -2.08 24.20
N GLY A 228 -7.94 -1.51 22.99
CA GLY A 228 -8.13 -0.07 22.77
C GLY A 228 -9.45 0.54 23.28
N GLY A 229 -10.43 -0.30 23.63
CA GLY A 229 -11.71 0.14 24.20
C GLY A 229 -11.77 0.23 25.73
N GLY A 230 -10.75 -0.22 26.46
CA GLY A 230 -10.67 -0.16 27.93
C GLY A 230 -11.76 -0.90 28.72
N GLY A 231 -12.64 -1.65 28.03
CA GLY A 231 -13.81 -2.31 28.62
C GLY A 231 -13.84 -3.84 28.47
N THR A 232 -12.83 -4.44 27.84
CA THR A 232 -12.75 -5.90 27.65
C THR A 232 -11.85 -6.51 28.73
N ASP A 233 -12.31 -7.57 29.40
CA ASP A 233 -11.53 -8.26 30.43
C ASP A 233 -10.32 -8.98 29.82
N ASP A 234 -9.18 -8.95 30.52
CA ASP A 234 -7.94 -9.57 30.03
C ASP A 234 -8.09 -11.07 29.72
N ASN A 235 -8.95 -11.80 30.45
CA ASN A 235 -9.20 -13.22 30.16
C ASN A 235 -10.01 -13.41 28.88
N ASP A 236 -10.95 -12.52 28.61
CA ASP A 236 -11.76 -12.55 27.38
C ASP A 236 -10.89 -12.23 26.17
N VAL A 237 -9.99 -11.24 26.31
CA VAL A 237 -9.02 -10.93 25.24
C VAL A 237 -8.06 -12.08 25.02
N PHE A 238 -7.48 -12.65 26.08
CA PHE A 238 -6.56 -13.78 25.99
C PHE A 238 -7.21 -14.99 25.31
N SER A 239 -8.43 -15.33 25.72
CA SER A 239 -9.21 -16.43 25.13
C SER A 239 -9.51 -16.17 23.66
N SER A 240 -9.89 -14.94 23.31
CA SER A 240 -10.17 -14.54 21.93
C SER A 240 -8.91 -14.64 21.07
N LEU A 241 -7.79 -14.09 21.51
CA LEU A 241 -6.52 -14.16 20.78
C LEU A 241 -6.03 -15.60 20.59
N THR A 242 -6.13 -16.41 21.64
CA THR A 242 -5.78 -17.84 21.59
C THR A 242 -6.62 -18.57 20.56
N ASN A 243 -7.94 -18.34 20.55
CA ASN A 243 -8.84 -18.95 19.58
C ASN A 243 -8.54 -18.49 18.15
N LEU A 244 -8.25 -17.21 17.92
CA LEU A 244 -7.88 -16.68 16.60
C LEU A 244 -6.60 -17.36 16.08
N ILE A 245 -5.58 -17.50 16.93
CA ILE A 245 -4.31 -18.15 16.55
C ILE A 245 -4.52 -19.63 16.27
N LEU A 246 -5.22 -20.35 17.14
CA LEU A 246 -5.49 -21.79 16.95
C LEU A 246 -6.29 -22.06 15.68
N ALA A 247 -7.30 -21.24 15.40
CA ALA A 247 -8.10 -21.37 14.19
C ALA A 247 -7.26 -21.11 12.92
N LYS A 248 -6.34 -20.14 12.94
CA LYS A 248 -5.37 -19.94 11.85
C LYS A 248 -4.44 -21.12 11.65
N ILE A 249 -3.87 -21.66 12.73
CA ILE A 249 -2.95 -22.81 12.66
C ILE A 249 -3.67 -24.04 12.10
N GLN A 250 -4.88 -24.31 12.59
CA GLN A 250 -5.68 -25.43 12.13
C GLN A 250 -6.02 -25.30 10.64
N ASP A 251 -6.50 -24.12 10.21
CA ASP A 251 -6.79 -23.85 8.82
C ASP A 251 -5.53 -23.98 7.93
N GLU A 252 -4.38 -23.49 8.39
CA GLU A 252 -3.12 -23.67 7.66
C GLU A 252 -2.73 -25.14 7.51
N ASP A 253 -2.89 -25.95 8.57
CA ASP A 253 -2.52 -27.37 8.58
C ASP A 253 -3.43 -28.23 7.70
N GLU A 254 -4.75 -28.00 7.76
CA GLU A 254 -5.76 -28.82 7.07
C GLU A 254 -5.81 -28.60 5.55
N LYS A 255 -5.41 -27.41 5.07
CA LYS A 255 -5.47 -27.06 3.65
C LYS A 255 -4.40 -27.78 2.84
N VAL A 256 -4.73 -28.20 1.61
CA VAL A 256 -3.73 -28.70 0.64
C VAL A 256 -3.43 -27.66 -0.43
N ASN A 257 -2.34 -27.85 -1.18
CA ASN A 257 -1.99 -26.95 -2.27
C ASN A 257 -3.14 -26.84 -3.27
N GLY A 258 -3.61 -25.63 -3.51
CA GLY A 258 -4.80 -25.36 -4.31
C GLY A 258 -6.02 -24.94 -3.50
N ASP A 259 -6.04 -25.15 -2.18
CA ASP A 259 -7.20 -24.78 -1.36
C ASP A 259 -7.12 -23.33 -0.91
N THR A 260 -8.28 -22.67 -0.91
CA THR A 260 -8.47 -21.35 -0.29
C THR A 260 -8.54 -21.54 1.22
N TYR A 261 -7.76 -20.75 1.96
CA TYR A 261 -7.80 -20.72 3.43
C TYR A 261 -9.19 -20.28 3.91
N ASP A 262 -9.73 -20.89 4.97
CA ASP A 262 -11.04 -20.50 5.51
C ASP A 262 -10.90 -19.34 6.51
N PHE A 263 -9.75 -19.23 7.18
CA PHE A 263 -9.45 -18.15 8.12
C PHE A 263 -8.93 -16.91 7.37
N GLN A 264 -9.86 -16.31 6.63
CA GLN A 264 -9.73 -15.00 6.02
C GLN A 264 -11.12 -14.40 5.88
N SER A 265 -11.22 -13.08 5.86
CA SER A 265 -12.49 -12.44 5.55
C SER A 265 -12.76 -12.62 4.04
N LEU A 266 -13.98 -13.01 3.63
CA LEU A 266 -14.36 -13.19 2.22
C LEU A 266 -15.63 -12.40 1.86
N ALA A 267 -15.59 -11.65 0.76
CA ALA A 267 -16.70 -10.92 0.15
C ALA A 267 -17.11 -11.57 -1.17
N PHE A 268 -18.41 -11.56 -1.50
CA PHE A 268 -18.87 -12.01 -2.82
C PHE A 268 -18.66 -10.89 -3.85
N VAL A 269 -18.10 -11.25 -5.01
CA VAL A 269 -17.85 -10.30 -6.11
C VAL A 269 -19.12 -10.02 -6.93
N ASP A 270 -19.99 -11.01 -7.07
CA ASP A 270 -21.30 -11.02 -7.74
C ASP A 270 -22.03 -12.35 -7.38
N ASP A 271 -23.28 -12.59 -7.84
CA ASP A 271 -24.09 -13.82 -7.62
C ASP A 271 -23.52 -15.12 -8.25
N THR A 272 -22.23 -15.15 -8.57
CA THR A 272 -21.49 -16.34 -9.01
C THR A 272 -20.50 -16.73 -7.91
N ASP A 273 -20.16 -18.02 -7.78
CA ASP A 273 -19.27 -18.59 -6.73
C ASP A 273 -17.80 -18.07 -6.75
N ASN A 274 -17.57 -16.83 -7.18
CA ASN A 274 -16.31 -16.12 -7.12
C ASN A 274 -16.21 -15.37 -5.79
N TYR A 275 -15.15 -15.66 -5.03
CA TYR A 275 -14.84 -15.03 -3.74
C TYR A 275 -13.76 -13.96 -3.91
N GLU A 276 -13.95 -12.80 -3.30
CA GLU A 276 -12.91 -11.82 -2.95
C GLU A 276 -12.61 -11.93 -1.44
N SER A 277 -11.45 -11.50 -0.96
CA SER A 277 -11.22 -11.36 0.50
C SER A 277 -11.78 -10.01 1.02
N PHE A 278 -11.98 -9.85 2.33
CA PHE A 278 -12.51 -8.64 2.98
C PHE A 278 -11.47 -7.92 3.80
#